data_AF-A0A8T1STE7-F1
#
_entry.id   AF-A0A8T1STE7-F1
#
_cell.length_a   1.000
_cell.length_b   1.000
_cell.length_c   1.000
_cell.angle_alpha   90.00
_cell.angle_beta   90.00
_cell.angle_gamma   90.00
#
_symmetry.space_group_name_H-M   'P 1'
#
loop_
_entity.id
_entity.type
_entity.pdbx_description
1 polymer ?
#
loop_
_entity_poly.entity_id
_entity_poly.type
_entity_poly.pdbx_seq_one_letter_code
_entity_poly.pdbx_strand_id
1 'polypeptide(L)'
;PGDPGEPGKTEHSPCPKTPGPRGVIGQRGAEGSIGFPGPIGYPGPQGSKGEEGLFGLPGQDGSLGPPGSSGDQGVIGERGYTGPQGPPGQAGIPGPPAPETRAASGFLLILHSQSDKEPFCPEGMPRLWTGYSLLYLEGQEKAHNQDLGLAGSCLPVFNTMPFVYCNINQVCYYASRNDKSYWLSTAAPLPMMPLSEDEIQPYISRCAVCEASAQAVAVHSQDQSIPQCPLNWRSLWIGYSFLMHTGSGDQGGGQSLMSPGSCLEDFRSAPFIECQGQRGTCHFFANEYSFWLTIVRPELQFVSAPLSETLKEGQEQRKKISRCQVCMKHS
;
A
#
# COMPACT_ATOMS: atom_id res chain seq x y z
N PRO A 1 -52.75 -38.49 -53.32
CA PRO A 1 -51.93 -39.73 -53.17
C PRO A 1 -51.17 -39.95 -54.48
N GLY A 2 -49.92 -39.49 -54.51
CA GLY A 2 -49.05 -39.57 -55.68
C GLY A 2 -48.18 -40.82 -55.62
N ASP A 3 -47.94 -41.40 -56.80
CA ASP A 3 -47.19 -42.63 -56.96
C ASP A 3 -45.71 -42.48 -56.54
N PRO A 4 -45.07 -43.53 -56.01
CA PRO A 4 -43.71 -43.48 -55.49
C PRO A 4 -42.66 -43.24 -56.59
N GLY A 5 -41.66 -42.40 -56.28
CA GLY A 5 -40.54 -42.08 -57.17
C GLY A 5 -39.54 -43.22 -57.36
N GLU A 6 -38.88 -43.23 -58.52
CA GLU A 6 -37.87 -44.22 -58.92
C GLU A 6 -36.61 -44.21 -58.02
N PRO A 7 -35.97 -45.37 -57.78
CA PRO A 7 -34.74 -45.45 -57.00
C PRO A 7 -33.52 -44.84 -57.73
N GLY A 8 -32.68 -44.16 -56.96
CA GLY A 8 -31.49 -43.46 -57.44
C GLY A 8 -30.44 -44.36 -58.07
N LYS A 9 -29.87 -43.90 -59.20
CA LYS A 9 -28.71 -44.49 -59.85
C LYS A 9 -27.44 -44.18 -59.06
N THR A 10 -26.74 -45.23 -58.66
CA THR A 10 -25.39 -45.24 -58.12
C THR A 10 -24.38 -45.25 -59.28
N GLU A 11 -23.67 -44.15 -59.50
CA GLU A 11 -22.42 -44.14 -60.27
C GLU A 11 -21.24 -43.73 -59.39
N HIS A 12 -20.48 -44.76 -59.03
CA HIS A 12 -19.01 -44.82 -59.02
C HIS A 12 -18.23 -43.50 -59.13
N SER A 13 -17.78 -43.04 -57.97
CA SER A 13 -16.52 -42.30 -57.77
C SER A 13 -15.30 -43.15 -58.20
N PRO A 14 -14.14 -42.57 -58.58
CA PRO A 14 -13.48 -41.50 -57.82
C PRO A 14 -12.83 -40.39 -58.65
N CYS A 15 -13.15 -39.16 -58.24
CA CYS A 15 -12.37 -37.97 -58.53
C CYS A 15 -10.94 -38.16 -57.99
N PRO A 16 -9.88 -37.98 -58.80
CA PRO A 16 -8.51 -38.06 -58.30
C PRO A 16 -8.26 -36.89 -57.35
N LYS A 17 -8.03 -37.22 -56.07
CA LYS A 17 -7.53 -36.28 -55.07
C LYS A 17 -6.14 -35.80 -55.52
N THR A 18 -6.07 -34.62 -56.13
CA THR A 18 -4.81 -33.87 -56.26
C THR A 18 -4.25 -33.62 -54.85
N PRO A 19 -3.05 -34.12 -54.52
CA PRO A 19 -2.38 -33.75 -53.28
C PRO A 19 -2.10 -32.24 -53.31
N GLY A 20 -2.42 -31.54 -52.22
CA GLY A 20 -2.04 -30.13 -52.06
C GLY A 20 -0.51 -29.97 -52.18
N PRO A 21 -0.02 -28.80 -52.64
CA PRO A 21 1.41 -28.55 -52.75
C PRO A 21 2.11 -28.80 -51.40
N ARG A 22 3.28 -29.44 -51.45
CA ARG A 22 4.11 -29.70 -50.27
C ARG A 22 4.39 -28.37 -49.56
N GLY A 23 4.04 -28.28 -48.28
CA GLY A 23 4.29 -27.08 -47.48
C GLY A 23 5.76 -26.67 -47.57
N VAL A 24 6.01 -25.36 -47.67
CA VAL A 24 7.34 -24.76 -47.61
C VAL A 24 8.09 -25.28 -46.38
N ILE A 25 9.35 -25.68 -46.57
CA ILE A 25 10.25 -26.06 -45.48
C ILE A 25 10.35 -24.86 -44.53
N GLY A 26 10.00 -25.05 -43.26
CA GLY A 26 10.11 -24.01 -42.24
C GLY A 26 11.53 -23.45 -42.18
N GLN A 27 11.66 -22.14 -42.06
CA GLN A 27 12.96 -21.49 -41.90
C GLN A 27 13.68 -22.08 -40.68
N ARG A 28 14.99 -22.29 -40.81
CA ARG A 28 15.86 -22.71 -39.71
C ARG A 28 15.70 -21.70 -38.57
N GLY A 29 15.41 -22.19 -37.35
CA GLY A 29 15.30 -21.34 -36.17
C GLY A 29 16.57 -20.51 -35.98
N ALA A 30 16.39 -19.27 -35.49
CA ALA A 30 17.51 -18.38 -35.17
C ALA A 30 18.48 -19.07 -34.18
N GLU A 31 19.77 -18.83 -34.38
CA GLU A 31 20.82 -19.33 -33.50
C GLU A 31 20.59 -18.80 -32.08
N GLY A 32 20.72 -19.69 -31.08
CA GLY A 32 20.47 -19.33 -29.69
C GLY A 32 21.43 -18.24 -29.23
N SER A 33 20.90 -17.20 -28.57
CA SER A 33 21.70 -16.13 -27.99
C SER A 33 22.72 -16.70 -26.98
N ILE A 34 23.97 -16.24 -27.07
CA ILE A 34 25.02 -16.53 -26.09
C ILE A 34 24.50 -16.14 -24.69
N GLY A 35 24.62 -17.07 -23.73
CA GLY A 35 24.21 -16.83 -22.35
C GLY A 35 24.97 -15.65 -21.73
N PHE A 36 24.27 -14.84 -20.94
CA PHE A 36 24.89 -13.73 -20.23
C PHE A 36 26.02 -14.22 -19.29
N PRO A 37 27.10 -13.43 -19.12
CA PRO A 37 28.11 -13.72 -18.12
C PRO A 37 27.48 -13.89 -16.74
N GLY A 38 27.99 -14.83 -15.96
CA GLY A 38 27.55 -15.01 -14.57
C GLY A 38 27.76 -13.73 -13.75
N PRO A 39 26.94 -13.50 -12.70
CA PRO A 39 27.10 -12.33 -11.85
C PRO A 39 28.49 -12.32 -11.19
N ILE A 40 29.04 -11.12 -11.03
CA ILE A 40 30.30 -10.90 -10.31
C ILE A 40 30.12 -11.40 -8.87
N GLY A 41 31.05 -12.23 -8.39
CA GLY A 41 31.01 -12.76 -7.03
C GLY A 41 31.03 -11.63 -6.00
N TYR A 42 30.25 -11.80 -4.91
CA TYR A 42 30.23 -10.84 -3.82
C TYR A 42 31.63 -10.64 -3.22
N PRO A 43 31.97 -9.41 -2.78
CA PRO A 43 33.19 -9.17 -2.02
C PRO A 43 33.27 -10.11 -0.82
N GLY A 44 34.45 -10.66 -0.56
CA GLY A 44 34.68 -11.46 0.64
C GLY A 44 34.35 -10.66 1.91
N PRO A 45 33.91 -11.32 2.99
CA PRO A 45 33.63 -10.64 4.24
C PRO A 45 34.87 -9.88 4.73
N GLN A 46 34.65 -8.69 5.29
CA GLN A 46 35.72 -7.89 5.89
C GLN A 46 36.41 -8.71 7.00
N GLY A 47 37.74 -8.80 6.95
CA GLY A 47 38.52 -9.52 7.96
C GLY A 47 38.22 -8.99 9.36
N SER A 48 38.13 -9.90 10.34
CA SER A 48 37.93 -9.54 11.73
C SER A 48 39.04 -8.61 12.21
N LYS A 49 38.66 -7.58 12.98
CA LYS A 49 39.60 -6.67 13.63
C LYS A 49 40.56 -7.49 14.50
N GLY A 50 41.87 -7.31 14.31
CA GLY A 50 42.88 -7.98 15.12
C GLY A 50 42.71 -7.67 16.61
N GLU A 51 42.99 -8.64 17.47
CA GLU A 51 42.96 -8.47 18.92
C GLU A 51 43.92 -7.35 19.36
N GLU A 52 43.51 -6.59 20.37
CA GLU A 52 44.35 -5.53 20.96
C GLU A 52 45.62 -6.15 21.55
N GLY A 53 46.77 -5.64 21.13
CA GLY A 53 48.07 -6.10 21.63
C GLY A 53 48.25 -5.81 23.11
N LEU A 54 48.75 -6.78 23.87
CA LEU A 54 49.09 -6.64 25.28
C LEU A 54 50.17 -5.57 25.49
N PHE A 55 50.00 -4.74 26.53
CA PHE A 55 50.94 -3.69 26.90
C PHE A 55 52.35 -4.24 27.16
N GLY A 56 53.35 -3.61 26.52
CA GLY A 56 54.77 -3.95 26.68
C GLY A 56 55.38 -3.46 28.00
N LEU A 57 56.28 -4.26 28.57
CA LEU A 57 57.10 -3.91 29.73
C LEU A 57 58.18 -2.88 29.36
N PRO A 58 58.52 -1.90 30.22
CA PRO A 58 59.49 -0.86 29.86
C PRO A 58 60.95 -1.28 30.11
N GLY A 59 61.76 -1.10 29.06
CA GLY A 59 63.02 -0.35 29.11
C GLY A 59 64.33 -1.09 29.44
N GLN A 60 65.32 -0.95 28.55
CA GLN A 60 66.70 -0.65 28.95
C GLN A 60 67.43 0.10 27.81
N ASP A 61 68.07 1.21 28.17
CA ASP A 61 68.83 2.10 27.27
C ASP A 61 70.22 1.54 26.90
N GLY A 62 70.77 1.99 25.77
CA GLY A 62 72.23 2.17 25.67
C GLY A 62 72.91 2.13 24.30
N SER A 63 73.05 3.31 23.69
CA SER A 63 74.25 3.85 22.99
C SER A 63 74.78 3.30 21.64
N LEU A 64 75.39 4.24 20.91
CA LEU A 64 75.81 4.30 19.50
C LEU A 64 77.17 3.61 19.19
N GLY A 65 77.39 3.22 17.92
CA GLY A 65 78.73 2.96 17.36
C GLY A 65 78.77 2.82 15.82
N PRO A 66 79.92 3.06 15.15
CA PRO A 66 80.02 3.88 13.93
C PRO A 66 80.33 3.07 12.61
N PRO A 67 80.54 3.72 11.44
CA PRO A 67 80.24 3.19 10.10
C PRO A 67 81.42 2.50 9.39
N GLY A 68 81.14 1.86 8.24
CA GLY A 68 82.15 1.38 7.29
C GLY A 68 81.62 1.27 5.85
N SER A 69 82.47 1.60 4.89
CA SER A 69 82.16 2.06 3.52
C SER A 69 82.55 1.12 2.37
N SER A 70 82.00 1.44 1.19
CA SER A 70 82.43 1.10 -0.20
C SER A 70 82.18 -0.33 -0.71
N GLY A 71 81.80 -0.57 -1.97
CA GLY A 71 81.55 0.33 -3.11
C GLY A 71 80.97 -0.41 -4.33
N ASP A 72 80.28 0.37 -5.16
CA ASP A 72 79.93 0.35 -6.59
C ASP A 72 79.84 -0.96 -7.42
N GLN A 73 78.68 -1.15 -8.09
CA GLN A 73 78.61 -1.25 -9.57
C GLN A 73 77.16 -1.18 -10.11
N GLY A 74 76.94 -0.35 -11.13
CA GLY A 74 75.92 -0.56 -12.17
C GLY A 74 74.77 0.44 -12.24
N VAL A 75 74.93 1.52 -13.02
CA VAL A 75 73.84 2.42 -13.44
C VAL A 75 72.91 1.72 -14.44
N ILE A 76 71.65 1.50 -14.03
CA ILE A 76 70.53 1.17 -14.92
C ILE A 76 69.67 2.43 -15.04
N GLY A 77 69.34 2.81 -16.28
CA GLY A 77 68.78 4.11 -16.64
C GLY A 77 67.53 4.52 -15.85
N GLU A 78 67.43 5.82 -15.53
CA GLU A 78 66.28 6.38 -14.84
C GLU A 78 65.01 6.19 -15.67
N ARG A 79 63.99 5.60 -15.02
CA ARG A 79 62.62 5.56 -15.52
C ARG A 79 62.09 6.99 -15.53
N GLY A 80 61.59 7.45 -16.68
CA GLY A 80 61.06 8.81 -16.84
C GLY A 80 60.04 9.17 -15.75
N TYR A 81 60.15 10.41 -15.24
CA TYR A 81 59.30 10.92 -14.17
C TYR A 81 57.81 10.84 -14.54
N THR A 82 57.01 10.30 -13.63
CA THR A 82 55.54 10.38 -13.70
C THR A 82 55.14 11.85 -13.69
N GLY A 83 54.35 12.29 -14.69
CA GLY A 83 53.86 13.67 -14.75
C GLY A 83 53.09 14.05 -13.47
N PRO A 84 53.14 15.33 -13.04
CA PRO A 84 52.47 15.75 -11.82
C PRO A 84 50.97 15.50 -11.91
N GLN A 85 50.39 15.06 -10.78
CA GLN A 85 48.94 14.91 -10.64
C GLN A 85 48.27 16.26 -10.97
N GLY A 86 47.27 16.23 -11.86
CA GLY A 86 46.51 17.42 -12.22
C GLY A 86 45.87 18.04 -10.97
N PRO A 87 45.74 19.38 -10.91
CA PRO A 87 45.17 20.04 -9.75
C PRO A 87 43.73 19.55 -9.48
N PRO A 88 43.29 19.48 -8.21
CA PRO A 88 41.91 19.16 -7.87
C PRO A 88 40.94 20.10 -8.63
N GLY A 89 39.86 19.54 -9.18
CA GLY A 89 38.82 20.33 -9.82
C GLY A 89 38.26 21.37 -8.85
N GLN A 90 37.96 22.58 -9.34
CA GLN A 90 37.37 23.63 -8.52
C GLN A 90 36.06 23.16 -7.89
N ALA A 91 35.85 23.52 -6.62
CA ALA A 91 34.60 23.26 -5.92
C ALA A 91 33.42 23.86 -6.73
N GLY A 92 32.38 23.07 -6.94
CA GLY A 92 31.15 23.54 -7.59
C GLY A 92 30.57 24.73 -6.83
N ILE A 93 30.05 25.70 -7.58
CA ILE A 93 29.40 26.89 -7.02
C ILE A 93 28.23 26.42 -6.13
N PRO A 94 28.10 26.90 -4.88
CA PRO A 94 26.96 26.58 -4.04
C PRO A 94 25.65 26.88 -4.78
N GLY A 95 24.71 25.96 -4.73
CA GLY A 95 23.37 26.19 -5.29
C GLY A 95 22.72 27.43 -4.66
N PRO A 96 21.85 28.15 -5.38
CA PRO A 96 21.12 29.26 -4.79
C PRO A 96 20.38 28.78 -3.52
N PRO A 97 20.27 29.61 -2.48
CA PRO A 97 19.51 29.26 -1.28
C PRO A 97 18.10 28.84 -1.71
N ALA A 98 17.63 27.71 -1.16
CA ALA A 98 16.25 27.29 -1.36
C ALA A 98 15.34 28.47 -1.01
N PRO A 99 14.27 28.75 -1.79
CA PRO A 99 13.27 29.70 -1.34
C PRO A 99 12.84 29.27 0.07
N GLU A 100 12.71 30.23 0.99
CA GLU A 100 12.16 29.98 2.32
C GLU A 100 10.73 29.45 2.18
N THR A 101 10.58 28.18 1.84
CA THR A 101 9.37 27.43 2.06
C THR A 101 9.25 27.40 3.57
N ARG A 102 8.33 28.21 4.11
CA ARG A 102 7.74 28.01 5.44
C ARG A 102 7.79 26.52 5.72
N ALA A 103 8.46 26.10 6.79
CA ALA A 103 8.64 24.69 7.12
C ALA A 103 7.33 23.95 6.83
N ALA A 104 7.29 23.25 5.68
CA ALA A 104 6.11 22.56 5.22
C ALA A 104 5.88 21.50 6.27
N SER A 105 4.82 21.66 7.05
CA SER A 105 4.54 20.77 8.15
C SER A 105 4.34 19.38 7.56
N GLY A 106 5.26 18.45 7.86
CA GLY A 106 5.31 17.13 7.22
C GLY A 106 4.18 16.18 7.63
N PHE A 107 3.11 16.69 8.28
CA PHE A 107 1.98 15.88 8.70
C PHE A 107 0.85 15.96 7.69
N LEU A 108 0.19 14.82 7.47
CA LEU A 108 -0.96 14.71 6.60
C LEU A 108 -2.21 14.48 7.44
N LEU A 109 -3.28 15.18 7.10
CA LEU A 109 -4.62 14.93 7.58
C LEU A 109 -5.44 14.30 6.46
N ILE A 110 -6.03 13.14 6.74
CA ILE A 110 -6.89 12.43 5.80
C ILE A 110 -8.33 12.53 6.29
N LEU A 111 -9.23 12.88 5.38
CA LEU A 111 -10.66 13.05 5.64
C LEU A 111 -11.43 12.13 4.70
N HIS A 112 -12.41 11.41 5.24
CA HIS A 112 -13.33 10.56 4.49
C HIS A 112 -14.76 11.07 4.70
N SER A 113 -15.42 11.47 3.61
CA SER A 113 -16.73 12.13 3.70
C SER A 113 -17.89 11.19 4.01
N GLN A 114 -17.72 9.88 3.81
CA GLN A 114 -18.82 8.90 3.81
C GLN A 114 -19.97 9.31 2.86
N SER A 115 -19.65 10.05 1.79
CA SER A 115 -20.58 10.61 0.81
C SER A 115 -19.97 10.62 -0.60
N ASP A 116 -20.77 10.90 -1.62
CA ASP A 116 -20.30 11.06 -3.00
C ASP A 116 -19.65 12.44 -3.25
N LYS A 117 -19.55 13.29 -2.22
CA LYS A 117 -18.96 14.64 -2.26
C LYS A 117 -17.60 14.67 -1.59
N GLU A 118 -16.66 15.39 -2.21
CA GLU A 118 -15.32 15.58 -1.64
C GLU A 118 -15.40 16.36 -0.32
N PRO A 119 -14.72 15.90 0.75
CA PRO A 119 -14.66 16.66 1.98
C PRO A 119 -13.73 17.87 1.82
N PHE A 120 -14.01 18.94 2.57
CA PHE A 120 -13.19 20.15 2.57
C PHE A 120 -12.07 20.04 3.61
N CYS A 121 -10.86 20.46 3.23
CA CYS A 121 -9.77 20.61 4.20
C CYS A 121 -10.07 21.77 5.17
N PRO A 122 -9.76 21.61 6.48
CA PRO A 122 -9.92 22.68 7.46
C PRO A 122 -9.16 23.95 7.11
N GLU A 123 -9.60 25.08 7.67
CA GLU A 123 -8.95 26.37 7.45
C GLU A 123 -7.46 26.33 7.83
N GLY A 124 -6.61 26.86 6.95
CA GLY A 124 -5.16 26.86 7.10
C GLY A 124 -4.47 25.54 6.73
N MET A 125 -5.21 24.53 6.28
CA MET A 125 -4.65 23.26 5.79
C MET A 125 -4.83 23.14 4.27
N PRO A 126 -3.79 23.43 3.46
CA PRO A 126 -3.93 23.34 2.01
C PRO A 126 -4.20 21.89 1.58
N ARG A 127 -5.12 21.74 0.63
CA ARG A 127 -5.46 20.44 0.05
C ARG A 127 -4.37 20.01 -0.92
N LEU A 128 -3.88 18.79 -0.75
CA LEU A 128 -2.90 18.17 -1.65
C LEU A 128 -3.60 17.44 -2.81
N TRP A 129 -4.57 16.57 -2.52
CA TRP A 129 -5.41 15.91 -3.52
C TRP A 129 -6.76 15.45 -2.95
N THR A 130 -7.65 15.01 -3.83
CA THR A 130 -8.90 14.31 -3.51
C THR A 130 -8.93 12.94 -4.18
N GLY A 131 -9.81 12.07 -3.71
CA GLY A 131 -9.88 10.70 -4.22
C GLY A 131 -11.10 9.93 -3.73
N TYR A 132 -10.93 8.62 -3.70
CA TYR A 132 -11.90 7.62 -3.26
C TYR A 132 -11.34 6.85 -2.06
N SER A 133 -12.22 6.51 -1.13
CA SER A 133 -11.89 5.98 0.19
C SER A 133 -11.62 4.47 0.14
N LEU A 134 -10.39 4.08 -0.16
CA LEU A 134 -9.96 2.68 -0.11
C LEU A 134 -9.88 2.20 1.33
N LEU A 135 -10.49 1.05 1.61
CA LEU A 135 -10.40 0.39 2.91
C LEU A 135 -9.35 -0.72 2.90
N TYR A 136 -9.53 -1.71 2.00
CA TYR A 136 -8.56 -2.80 1.84
C TYR A 136 -8.68 -3.49 0.48
N LEU A 137 -7.65 -4.26 0.14
CA LEU A 137 -7.57 -5.09 -1.05
C LEU A 137 -7.50 -6.56 -0.63
N GLU A 138 -8.10 -7.44 -1.41
CA GLU A 138 -8.05 -8.88 -1.19
C GLU A 138 -7.52 -9.57 -2.44
N GLY A 139 -6.31 -10.10 -2.34
CA GLY A 139 -5.65 -10.83 -3.41
C GLY A 139 -5.28 -12.22 -2.93
N GLN A 140 -5.64 -13.27 -3.69
CA GLN A 140 -5.45 -14.65 -3.26
C GLN A 140 -6.04 -14.96 -1.88
N GLU A 141 -7.26 -14.45 -1.60
CA GLU A 141 -7.96 -14.64 -0.31
C GLU A 141 -7.16 -14.09 0.89
N LYS A 142 -6.26 -13.13 0.66
CA LYS A 142 -5.49 -12.44 1.69
C LYS A 142 -5.82 -10.95 1.68
N ALA A 143 -6.32 -10.44 2.80
CA ALA A 143 -6.54 -9.01 2.96
C ALA A 143 -5.24 -8.23 3.21
N HIS A 144 -5.16 -7.04 2.59
CA HIS A 144 -4.16 -6.02 2.86
C HIS A 144 -4.85 -4.66 3.02
N ASN A 145 -4.71 -4.06 4.20
CA ASN A 145 -5.50 -2.91 4.63
C ASN A 145 -4.73 -1.60 4.48
N GLN A 146 -5.48 -0.52 4.27
CA GLN A 146 -5.00 0.84 4.45
C GLN A 146 -5.67 1.42 5.71
N ASP A 147 -4.88 2.00 6.60
CA ASP A 147 -5.42 2.75 7.74
C ASP A 147 -6.11 4.02 7.19
N LEU A 148 -7.36 4.25 7.56
CA LEU A 148 -8.17 5.37 7.07
C LEU A 148 -7.64 6.73 7.53
N GLY A 149 -6.75 6.79 8.52
CA GLY A 149 -6.05 8.02 8.90
C GLY A 149 -4.75 8.27 8.13
N LEU A 150 -4.38 7.40 7.18
CA LEU A 150 -3.16 7.51 6.38
C LEU A 150 -3.47 7.73 4.90
N ALA A 151 -2.59 8.46 4.21
CA ALA A 151 -2.81 8.90 2.83
C ALA A 151 -3.07 7.77 1.82
N GLY A 152 -2.61 6.55 2.11
CA GLY A 152 -2.83 5.36 1.27
C GLY A 152 -4.30 4.95 1.16
N SER A 153 -5.16 5.35 2.10
CA SER A 153 -6.61 5.13 2.02
C SER A 153 -7.31 6.07 1.03
N CYS A 154 -6.63 7.08 0.50
CA CYS A 154 -7.24 8.07 -0.39
C CYS A 154 -6.68 7.99 -1.81
N LEU A 155 -7.21 7.05 -2.60
CA LEU A 155 -6.75 6.82 -3.97
C LEU A 155 -7.33 7.85 -4.94
N PRO A 156 -6.52 8.52 -5.79
CA PRO A 156 -7.02 9.53 -6.73
C PRO A 156 -8.01 9.00 -7.77
N VAL A 157 -7.92 7.71 -8.11
CA VAL A 157 -8.74 7.07 -9.14
C VAL A 157 -9.37 5.81 -8.56
N PHE A 158 -10.68 5.68 -8.76
CA PHE A 158 -11.42 4.46 -8.44
C PHE A 158 -11.26 3.43 -9.55
N ASN A 159 -11.12 2.16 -9.15
CA ASN A 159 -11.22 1.00 -10.02
C ASN A 159 -11.64 -0.20 -9.15
N THR A 160 -12.55 -1.06 -9.62
CA THR A 160 -12.95 -2.28 -8.90
C THR A 160 -11.79 -3.26 -8.71
N MET A 161 -10.75 -3.17 -9.55
CA MET A 161 -9.50 -3.92 -9.48
C MET A 161 -8.29 -2.97 -9.63
N PRO A 162 -7.88 -2.25 -8.56
CA PRO A 162 -6.83 -1.23 -8.65
C PRO A 162 -5.41 -1.82 -8.59
N PHE A 163 -5.24 -3.14 -8.73
CA PHE A 163 -3.94 -3.81 -8.66
C PHE A 163 -3.81 -4.96 -9.67
N VAL A 164 -2.58 -5.41 -9.84
CA VAL A 164 -2.17 -6.54 -10.68
C VAL A 164 -1.33 -7.49 -9.84
N TYR A 165 -1.34 -8.78 -10.15
CA TYR A 165 -0.41 -9.73 -9.55
C TYR A 165 0.49 -10.33 -10.63
N CYS A 166 1.75 -10.60 -10.28
CA CYS A 166 2.73 -11.20 -11.15
C CYS A 166 3.32 -12.46 -10.51
N ASN A 167 3.77 -13.40 -11.31
CA ASN A 167 4.41 -14.62 -10.84
C ASN A 167 5.92 -14.64 -11.13
N ILE A 168 6.60 -15.68 -10.66
CA ILE A 168 8.05 -15.87 -10.84
C ILE A 168 8.48 -16.03 -12.30
N ASN A 169 7.54 -16.35 -13.20
CA ASN A 169 7.78 -16.52 -14.63
C ASN A 169 7.68 -15.18 -15.40
N GLN A 170 7.69 -14.04 -14.69
CA GLN A 170 7.59 -12.70 -15.26
C GLN A 170 6.28 -12.46 -16.03
N VAL A 171 5.21 -13.19 -15.68
CA VAL A 171 3.87 -13.00 -16.25
C VAL A 171 2.99 -12.32 -15.21
N CYS A 172 2.31 -11.25 -15.63
CA CYS A 172 1.37 -10.50 -14.81
C CYS A 172 -0.07 -10.70 -15.31
N TYR A 173 -1.01 -10.73 -14.37
CA TYR A 173 -2.42 -10.97 -14.62
C TYR A 173 -3.23 -9.83 -13.99
N TYR A 174 -4.06 -9.20 -14.82
CA TYR A 174 -4.95 -8.13 -14.41
C TYR A 174 -6.39 -8.62 -14.49
N ALA A 175 -7.17 -8.43 -13.41
CA ALA A 175 -8.59 -8.79 -13.33
C ALA A 175 -8.94 -10.19 -13.87
N SER A 176 -7.99 -11.14 -13.79
CA SER A 176 -8.12 -12.49 -14.37
C SER A 176 -8.45 -13.56 -13.32
N ARG A 177 -8.64 -13.15 -12.06
CA ARG A 177 -8.99 -13.98 -10.91
C ARG A 177 -10.11 -13.31 -10.10
N ASN A 178 -10.69 -14.04 -9.16
CA ASN A 178 -11.70 -13.58 -8.21
C ASN A 178 -11.13 -12.71 -7.07
N ASP A 179 -10.17 -11.85 -7.37
CA ASP A 179 -9.63 -10.87 -6.43
C ASP A 179 -10.63 -9.70 -6.26
N LYS A 180 -10.55 -8.98 -5.13
CA LYS A 180 -11.54 -7.98 -4.72
C LYS A 180 -10.89 -6.70 -4.19
N SER A 181 -11.66 -5.62 -4.20
CA SER A 181 -11.34 -4.38 -3.49
C SER A 181 -12.52 -3.94 -2.64
N TYR A 182 -12.24 -3.26 -1.53
CA TYR A 182 -13.26 -2.80 -0.60
C TYR A 182 -13.06 -1.33 -0.30
N TRP A 183 -14.16 -0.59 -0.31
CA TRP A 183 -14.17 0.86 -0.26
C TRP A 183 -15.14 1.35 0.80
N LEU A 184 -14.80 2.40 1.52
CA LEU A 184 -15.74 3.06 2.42
C LEU A 184 -16.94 3.55 1.61
N SER A 185 -18.15 3.33 2.12
CA SER A 185 -19.39 3.54 1.36
C SER A 185 -20.11 4.84 1.72
N THR A 186 -21.07 5.24 0.88
CA THR A 186 -21.96 6.40 1.13
C THR A 186 -23.26 6.01 1.84
N ALA A 187 -24.10 7.00 2.14
CA ALA A 187 -25.41 6.80 2.75
C ALA A 187 -26.48 6.34 1.74
N ALA A 188 -26.08 6.00 0.52
CA ALA A 188 -26.99 5.51 -0.50
C ALA A 188 -27.72 4.24 -0.03
N PRO A 189 -28.99 4.05 -0.42
CA PRO A 189 -29.79 2.90 0.00
C PRO A 189 -29.19 1.60 -0.54
N LEU A 190 -29.24 0.53 0.26
CA LEU A 190 -28.71 -0.77 -0.14
C LEU A 190 -29.32 -1.22 -1.48
N PRO A 191 -28.49 -1.51 -2.51
CA PRO A 191 -28.99 -1.93 -3.80
C PRO A 191 -29.52 -3.36 -3.71
N MET A 192 -30.54 -3.69 -4.51
CA MET A 192 -31.11 -5.05 -4.54
C MET A 192 -30.30 -6.02 -5.42
N MET A 193 -29.46 -5.49 -6.30
CA MET A 193 -28.62 -6.25 -7.24
C MET A 193 -27.21 -5.65 -7.24
N PRO A 194 -26.20 -6.40 -7.72
CA PRO A 194 -24.85 -5.84 -7.91
C PRO A 194 -24.87 -4.64 -8.86
N LEU A 195 -24.19 -3.57 -8.45
CA LEU A 195 -24.03 -2.33 -9.20
C LEU A 195 -22.92 -2.50 -10.25
N SER A 196 -23.06 -1.86 -11.39
CA SER A 196 -22.05 -1.85 -12.45
C SER A 196 -21.73 -0.44 -12.96
N GLU A 197 -20.52 -0.25 -13.47
CA GLU A 197 -20.10 0.98 -14.16
C GLU A 197 -20.42 2.28 -13.38
N ASP A 198 -21.27 3.15 -13.93
CA ASP A 198 -21.64 4.45 -13.37
C ASP A 198 -22.57 4.34 -12.15
N GLU A 199 -23.33 3.26 -12.02
CA GLU A 199 -24.20 2.99 -10.87
C GLU A 199 -23.40 2.82 -9.57
N ILE A 200 -22.11 2.51 -9.66
CA ILE A 200 -21.21 2.34 -8.50
C ILE A 200 -20.88 3.70 -7.87
N GLN A 201 -20.73 4.76 -8.67
CA GLN A 201 -20.18 6.04 -8.22
C GLN A 201 -20.90 6.64 -7.00
N PRO A 202 -22.24 6.66 -6.91
CA PRO A 202 -22.95 7.19 -5.74
C PRO A 202 -22.69 6.43 -4.44
N TYR A 203 -22.12 5.22 -4.51
CA TYR A 203 -21.88 4.34 -3.35
C TYR A 203 -20.47 4.42 -2.80
N ILE A 204 -19.51 5.03 -3.51
CA ILE A 204 -18.12 5.13 -3.07
C ILE A 204 -17.86 6.45 -2.35
N SER A 205 -17.42 6.38 -1.09
CA SER A 205 -17.06 7.56 -0.29
C SER A 205 -15.87 8.30 -0.90
N ARG A 206 -15.97 9.63 -0.97
CA ARG A 206 -14.86 10.50 -1.36
C ARG A 206 -13.97 10.87 -0.17
N CYS A 207 -12.71 11.21 -0.46
CA CYS A 207 -11.73 11.60 0.53
C CYS A 207 -10.90 12.81 0.07
N ALA A 208 -10.25 13.47 1.02
CA ALA A 208 -9.28 14.54 0.78
C ALA A 208 -8.04 14.33 1.66
N VAL A 209 -6.88 14.70 1.11
CA VAL A 209 -5.62 14.73 1.84
C VAL A 209 -5.15 16.16 1.96
N CYS A 210 -4.89 16.58 3.19
CA CYS A 210 -4.57 17.96 3.55
C CYS A 210 -3.21 18.01 4.25
N GLU A 211 -2.45 19.08 4.02
CA GLU A 211 -1.24 19.36 4.78
C GLU A 211 -1.62 19.97 6.15
N ALA A 212 -1.11 19.40 7.23
CA ALA A 212 -1.48 19.77 8.59
C ALA A 212 -0.27 20.20 9.41
N SER A 213 -0.45 21.19 10.28
CA SER A 213 0.64 21.76 11.09
C SER A 213 1.20 20.83 12.18
N ALA A 214 0.44 19.81 12.57
CA ALA A 214 0.82 18.82 13.57
C ALA A 214 0.09 17.49 13.32
N GLN A 215 0.51 16.43 14.02
CA GLN A 215 -0.16 15.13 13.95
C GLN A 215 -1.56 15.19 14.59
N ALA A 216 -2.56 14.68 13.87
CA ALA A 216 -3.90 14.44 14.40
C ALA A 216 -3.99 13.05 15.04
N VAL A 217 -4.75 12.95 16.13
CA VAL A 217 -4.92 11.72 16.92
C VAL A 217 -6.39 11.57 17.31
N ALA A 218 -6.90 10.34 17.29
CA ALA A 218 -8.23 10.00 17.81
C ALA A 218 -8.19 9.70 19.32
N VAL A 219 -9.19 10.20 20.04
CA VAL A 219 -9.46 9.86 21.44
C VAL A 219 -10.82 9.19 21.52
N HIS A 220 -10.91 8.09 22.28
CA HIS A 220 -12.12 7.29 22.43
C HIS A 220 -12.63 7.33 23.87
N SER A 221 -13.95 7.46 24.03
CA SER A 221 -14.58 7.60 25.36
C SER A 221 -14.91 6.27 26.03
N GLN A 222 -15.23 5.24 25.23
CA GLN A 222 -15.97 4.06 25.72
C GLN A 222 -17.25 4.45 26.49
N ASP A 223 -17.85 5.58 26.10
CA ASP A 223 -19.05 6.15 26.69
C ASP A 223 -19.93 6.80 25.60
N GLN A 224 -21.13 7.22 25.99
CA GLN A 224 -22.04 7.98 25.14
C GLN A 224 -21.60 9.46 25.03
N SER A 225 -20.85 9.96 26.01
CA SER A 225 -20.30 11.31 25.99
C SER A 225 -19.13 11.44 25.02
N ILE A 226 -18.99 12.63 24.42
CA ILE A 226 -17.88 12.91 23.50
C ILE A 226 -16.61 13.15 24.35
N PRO A 227 -15.52 12.39 24.11
CA PRO A 227 -14.29 12.53 24.88
C PRO A 227 -13.63 13.87 24.57
N GLN A 228 -13.18 14.60 25.58
CA GLN A 228 -12.55 15.90 25.37
C GLN A 228 -11.14 15.77 24.79
N CYS A 229 -10.76 16.71 23.92
CA CYS A 229 -9.37 16.81 23.47
C CYS A 229 -8.41 17.14 24.62
N PRO A 230 -7.15 16.69 24.56
CA PRO A 230 -6.13 17.05 25.55
C PRO A 230 -5.91 18.56 25.65
N LEU A 231 -5.37 19.03 26.79
CA LEU A 231 -5.06 20.44 27.00
C LEU A 231 -4.12 20.98 25.91
N ASN A 232 -4.46 22.13 25.33
CA ASN A 232 -3.75 22.76 24.20
C ASN A 232 -3.86 22.02 22.86
N TRP A 233 -4.92 21.24 22.66
CA TRP A 233 -5.28 20.65 21.38
C TRP A 233 -6.61 21.22 20.90
N ARG A 234 -6.73 21.40 19.57
CA ARG A 234 -7.99 21.76 18.93
C ARG A 234 -8.73 20.53 18.44
N SER A 235 -10.05 20.59 18.50
CA SER A 235 -10.93 19.63 17.85
C SER A 235 -10.88 19.78 16.33
N LEU A 236 -10.85 18.66 15.62
CA LEU A 236 -11.09 18.61 14.18
C LEU A 236 -12.51 18.13 13.88
N TRP A 237 -12.87 16.93 14.33
CA TRP A 237 -14.25 16.39 14.23
C TRP A 237 -14.56 15.43 15.38
N ILE A 238 -15.82 15.02 15.46
CA ILE A 238 -16.34 14.01 16.40
C ILE A 238 -16.92 12.85 15.61
N GLY A 239 -17.04 11.68 16.23
CA GLY A 239 -17.55 10.52 15.53
C GLY A 239 -17.88 9.34 16.42
N TYR A 240 -17.79 8.16 15.82
CA TYR A 240 -17.98 6.85 16.42
C TYR A 240 -16.72 6.00 16.27
N SER A 241 -16.45 5.18 17.29
CA SER A 241 -15.20 4.44 17.44
C SER A 241 -15.18 3.19 16.57
N PHE A 242 -14.71 3.30 15.33
CA PHE A 242 -14.55 2.21 14.38
C PHE A 242 -13.27 1.43 14.66
N LEU A 243 -13.40 0.13 14.94
CA LEU A 243 -12.27 -0.71 15.36
C LEU A 243 -11.77 -1.59 14.22
N MET A 244 -12.65 -2.42 13.66
CA MET A 244 -12.28 -3.43 12.66
C MET A 244 -13.45 -3.81 11.76
N HIS A 245 -13.18 -4.60 10.73
CA HIS A 245 -14.15 -5.08 9.78
C HIS A 245 -13.73 -6.44 9.21
N THR A 246 -14.72 -7.21 8.74
CA THR A 246 -14.51 -8.47 8.03
C THR A 246 -15.44 -8.54 6.82
N GLY A 247 -14.98 -9.16 5.74
CA GLY A 247 -15.75 -9.37 4.50
C GLY A 247 -15.77 -10.84 4.09
N SER A 248 -15.39 -11.11 2.84
CA SER A 248 -15.33 -12.48 2.30
C SER A 248 -14.50 -13.44 3.16
N GLY A 249 -15.07 -14.61 3.46
CA GLY A 249 -14.45 -15.62 4.32
C GLY A 249 -14.35 -15.11 5.75
N ASP A 250 -13.12 -14.89 6.21
CA ASP A 250 -12.75 -14.28 7.49
C ASP A 250 -11.73 -13.14 7.31
N GLN A 251 -11.54 -12.69 6.06
CA GLN A 251 -10.59 -11.65 5.72
C GLN A 251 -11.12 -10.27 6.08
N GLY A 252 -10.21 -9.32 6.26
CA GLY A 252 -10.52 -7.93 6.61
C GLY A 252 -9.34 -7.28 7.32
N GLY A 253 -9.64 -6.42 8.28
CA GLY A 253 -8.62 -5.77 9.08
C GLY A 253 -9.21 -4.72 10.01
N GLY A 254 -8.43 -3.73 10.38
CA GLY A 254 -8.89 -2.73 11.33
C GLY A 254 -8.05 -1.48 11.34
N GLN A 255 -8.41 -0.60 12.27
CA GLN A 255 -7.83 0.73 12.43
C GLN A 255 -6.97 0.77 13.69
N SER A 256 -5.89 1.55 13.65
CA SER A 256 -5.22 1.94 14.90
C SER A 256 -6.15 2.86 15.69
N LEU A 257 -6.42 2.57 16.97
CA LEU A 257 -7.27 3.42 17.81
C LEU A 257 -6.68 4.82 18.10
N MET A 258 -5.41 5.06 17.79
CA MET A 258 -4.84 6.40 17.85
C MET A 258 -4.98 7.15 16.51
N SER A 259 -5.21 6.42 15.42
CA SER A 259 -5.33 7.00 14.09
C SER A 259 -6.66 7.75 13.96
N PRO A 260 -6.72 8.89 13.26
CA PRO A 260 -7.99 9.50 12.87
C PRO A 260 -8.95 8.55 12.15
N GLY A 261 -8.42 7.51 11.48
CA GLY A 261 -9.19 6.49 10.78
C GLY A 261 -10.10 5.62 11.66
N SER A 262 -9.83 5.53 12.97
CA SER A 262 -10.71 4.85 13.92
C SER A 262 -11.91 5.70 14.35
N CYS A 263 -12.02 6.95 13.89
CA CYS A 263 -13.07 7.88 14.28
C CYS A 263 -13.91 8.35 13.10
N LEU A 264 -14.85 7.51 12.66
CA LEU A 264 -15.78 7.82 11.56
C LEU A 264 -16.87 8.80 12.04
N GLU A 265 -17.10 9.88 11.29
CA GLU A 265 -18.09 10.92 11.64
C GLU A 265 -19.50 10.32 11.75
N ASP A 266 -19.85 9.42 10.82
CA ASP A 266 -21.15 8.77 10.76
C ASP A 266 -21.06 7.28 11.09
N PHE A 267 -21.84 6.85 12.10
CA PHE A 267 -22.10 5.43 12.32
C PHE A 267 -22.96 4.83 11.21
N ARG A 268 -22.51 3.71 10.65
CA ARG A 268 -23.27 2.83 9.77
C ARG A 268 -22.98 1.37 10.08
N SER A 269 -24.00 0.52 10.06
CA SER A 269 -23.82 -0.93 10.23
C SER A 269 -23.03 -1.55 9.08
N ALA A 270 -23.21 -1.05 7.85
CA ALA A 270 -22.46 -1.43 6.66
C ALA A 270 -21.68 -0.22 6.09
N PRO A 271 -20.52 0.13 6.67
CA PRO A 271 -19.78 1.34 6.31
C PRO A 271 -18.86 1.16 5.08
N PHE A 272 -18.84 -0.01 4.44
CA PHE A 272 -18.02 -0.30 3.27
C PHE A 272 -18.76 -1.23 2.30
N ILE A 273 -18.30 -1.26 1.05
CA ILE A 273 -18.86 -2.06 -0.05
C ILE A 273 -17.78 -2.93 -0.68
N GLU A 274 -18.10 -4.18 -1.03
CA GLU A 274 -17.23 -5.09 -1.78
C GLU A 274 -17.35 -4.82 -3.29
N CYS A 275 -16.21 -4.76 -3.98
CA CYS A 275 -16.12 -4.68 -5.43
C CYS A 275 -15.36 -5.90 -5.98
N GLN A 276 -16.01 -6.62 -6.90
CA GLN A 276 -15.44 -7.79 -7.57
C GLN A 276 -14.68 -7.36 -8.83
N GLY A 277 -13.38 -7.63 -8.87
CA GLY A 277 -12.50 -7.12 -9.92
C GLY A 277 -12.84 -7.63 -11.32
N GLN A 278 -12.87 -8.96 -11.49
CA GLN A 278 -13.12 -9.58 -12.80
C GLN A 278 -14.48 -9.19 -13.39
N ARG A 279 -15.48 -8.94 -12.53
CA ARG A 279 -16.85 -8.63 -12.97
C ARG A 279 -17.10 -7.14 -13.14
N GLY A 280 -16.26 -6.28 -12.54
CA GLY A 280 -16.50 -4.84 -12.54
C GLY A 280 -17.73 -4.42 -11.76
N THR A 281 -18.19 -5.23 -10.79
CA THR A 281 -19.42 -4.98 -10.04
C THR A 281 -19.16 -4.79 -8.56
N CYS A 282 -19.98 -3.97 -7.88
CA CYS A 282 -19.92 -3.80 -6.43
C CYS A 282 -21.26 -4.12 -5.76
N HIS A 283 -21.22 -4.66 -4.54
CA HIS A 283 -22.41 -5.01 -3.78
C HIS A 283 -22.13 -5.10 -2.29
N PHE A 284 -23.19 -5.09 -1.48
CA PHE A 284 -23.11 -5.38 -0.05
C PHE A 284 -23.50 -6.82 0.20
N PHE A 285 -22.74 -7.52 1.04
CA PHE A 285 -22.99 -8.93 1.33
C PHE A 285 -23.30 -9.16 2.81
N ALA A 286 -24.11 -10.18 3.10
CA ALA A 286 -24.58 -10.45 4.47
C ALA A 286 -23.47 -10.88 5.44
N ASN A 287 -22.30 -11.27 4.93
CA ASN A 287 -21.12 -11.62 5.71
C ASN A 287 -20.18 -10.43 5.97
N GLU A 288 -20.52 -9.23 5.52
CA GLU A 288 -19.79 -8.01 5.85
C GLU A 288 -20.15 -7.57 7.27
N TYR A 289 -19.14 -7.49 8.14
CA TYR A 289 -19.31 -7.03 9.51
C TYR A 289 -18.43 -5.83 9.80
N SER A 290 -18.99 -4.88 10.55
CA SER A 290 -18.26 -3.76 11.14
C SER A 290 -18.24 -3.89 12.66
N PHE A 291 -17.10 -3.62 13.26
CA PHE A 291 -16.87 -3.75 14.70
C PHE A 291 -16.49 -2.39 15.26
N TRP A 292 -17.13 -2.05 16.38
CA TRP A 292 -17.06 -0.74 17.00
C TRP A 292 -16.74 -0.90 18.48
N LEU A 293 -16.00 0.04 19.07
CA LEU A 293 -15.83 0.05 20.52
C LEU A 293 -17.19 0.28 21.18
N THR A 294 -17.46 -0.47 22.23
CA THR A 294 -18.69 -0.37 23.00
C THR A 294 -18.56 0.59 24.17
N ILE A 295 -19.70 0.96 24.73
CA ILE A 295 -19.78 1.69 25.97
C ILE A 295 -19.59 0.74 27.16
N VAL A 296 -18.72 1.11 28.10
CA VAL A 296 -18.45 0.34 29.31
C VAL A 296 -18.62 1.24 30.53
N ARG A 297 -19.53 0.87 31.43
CA ARG A 297 -19.69 1.55 32.72
C ARG A 297 -18.50 1.20 33.62
N PRO A 298 -17.71 2.17 34.12
CA PRO A 298 -16.53 1.90 34.93
C PRO A 298 -16.83 1.02 36.16
N GLU A 299 -18.02 1.18 36.76
CA GLU A 299 -18.43 0.43 37.95
C GLU A 299 -18.67 -1.06 37.66
N LEU A 300 -18.90 -1.43 36.40
CA LEU A 300 -19.19 -2.81 35.98
C LEU A 300 -17.99 -3.52 35.36
N GLN A 301 -16.90 -2.81 35.06
CA GLN A 301 -15.76 -3.30 34.25
C GLN A 301 -15.16 -4.63 34.76
N PHE A 302 -15.20 -4.86 36.08
CA PHE A 302 -14.66 -6.07 36.71
C PHE A 302 -15.67 -6.76 37.64
N VAL A 303 -16.92 -6.30 37.66
CA VAL A 303 -17.93 -6.77 38.62
C VAL A 303 -18.90 -7.75 37.99
N SER A 304 -19.20 -7.60 36.70
CA SER A 304 -20.14 -8.46 35.98
C SER A 304 -19.64 -8.78 34.58
N ALA A 305 -19.94 -9.98 34.11
CA ALA A 305 -19.78 -10.31 32.70
C ALA A 305 -20.66 -9.37 31.83
N PRO A 306 -20.24 -9.03 30.60
CA PRO A 306 -21.06 -8.26 29.68
C PRO A 306 -22.42 -8.92 29.42
N LEU A 307 -23.50 -8.13 29.45
CA LEU A 307 -24.84 -8.61 29.12
C LEU A 307 -24.98 -8.73 27.60
N SER A 308 -25.33 -9.92 27.11
CA SER A 308 -25.59 -10.16 25.69
C SER A 308 -26.92 -9.53 25.27
N GLU A 309 -26.91 -8.83 24.15
CA GLU A 309 -28.07 -8.10 23.62
C GLU A 309 -28.01 -8.08 22.08
N THR A 310 -29.18 -8.01 21.43
CA THR A 310 -29.29 -7.85 19.97
C THR A 310 -29.98 -6.52 19.63
N LEU A 311 -29.25 -5.62 18.97
CA LEU A 311 -29.70 -4.26 18.67
C LEU A 311 -30.17 -4.15 17.22
N LYS A 312 -31.48 -3.99 17.00
CA LYS A 312 -32.08 -3.93 15.66
C LYS A 312 -32.26 -2.50 15.14
N GLU A 313 -32.58 -1.56 16.02
CA GLU A 313 -32.88 -0.18 15.66
C GLU A 313 -31.62 0.69 15.68
N GLY A 314 -31.49 1.58 14.70
CA GLY A 314 -30.31 2.43 14.55
C GLY A 314 -30.04 3.37 15.74
N GLN A 315 -31.09 3.84 16.43
CA GLN A 315 -30.92 4.65 17.65
C GLN A 315 -30.34 3.84 18.80
N GLU A 316 -30.84 2.62 19.02
CA GLU A 316 -30.35 1.72 20.07
C GLU A 316 -28.92 1.25 19.78
N GLN A 317 -28.58 1.02 18.50
CA GLN A 317 -27.20 0.75 18.07
C GLN A 317 -26.26 1.91 18.46
N ARG A 318 -26.62 3.16 18.11
CA ARG A 318 -25.81 4.34 18.44
C ARG A 318 -25.64 4.56 19.95
N LYS A 319 -26.63 4.19 20.76
CA LYS A 319 -26.57 4.27 22.22
C LYS A 319 -25.63 3.26 22.88
N LYS A 320 -25.09 2.29 22.13
CA LYS A 320 -24.16 1.27 22.64
C LYS A 320 -22.75 1.42 22.09
N ILE A 321 -22.55 2.31 21.14
CA ILE A 321 -21.27 2.54 20.46
C ILE A 321 -20.56 3.73 21.06
N SER A 322 -19.28 3.52 21.41
CA SER A 322 -18.37 4.52 21.95
C SER A 322 -18.20 5.71 21.00
N ARG A 323 -18.21 6.91 21.58
CA ARG A 323 -17.88 8.14 20.86
C ARG A 323 -16.39 8.39 20.80
N CYS A 324 -15.97 9.14 19.80
CA CYS A 324 -14.60 9.59 19.64
C CYS A 324 -14.53 11.05 19.21
N GLN A 325 -13.35 11.64 19.37
CA GLN A 325 -13.02 12.97 18.90
C GLN A 325 -11.61 12.95 18.31
N VAL A 326 -11.43 13.54 17.14
CA VAL A 326 -10.10 13.72 16.53
C VAL A 326 -9.57 15.09 16.89
N CYS A 327 -8.37 15.08 17.42
CA CYS A 327 -7.72 16.24 18.01
C CYS A 327 -6.38 16.48 17.34
N MET A 328 -5.97 17.75 17.25
CA MET A 328 -4.65 18.12 16.79
C MET A 328 -4.03 19.18 17.70
N LYS A 329 -2.76 19.03 18.04
CA LYS A 329 -2.04 20.00 18.88
C LYS A 329 -2.03 21.38 18.23
N HIS A 330 -2.18 22.44 19.01
CA HIS A 330 -1.90 23.79 18.53
C HIS A 330 -0.41 23.91 18.18
N SER A 331 -0.13 24.36 16.95
CA SER A 331 1.20 24.74 16.46
C SER A 331 1.49 26.19 16.79
#